data_AF-A0A1E5FXN9-F1
#
_entry.id   AF-A0A1E5FXN9-F1
#
_cell.length_a   1.000
_cell.length_b   1.000
_cell.length_c   1.000
_cell.angle_alpha   90.00
_cell.angle_beta   90.00
_cell.angle_gamma   90.00
#
_symmetry.space_group_name_H-M   'P 1'
#
loop_
_entity.id
_entity.type
_entity.pdbx_description
1 polymer ?
#
loop_
_entity_poly.entity_id
_entity_poly.type
_entity_poly.pdbx_seq_one_letter_code
_entity_poly.pdbx_strand_id
1 'polypeptide(L)' 'MKKVISFLKKNKKSIALGVAAASVSSISHAAIDVSAATTAITTDGSAAIGSVGQALIGLAGLAVVYKWIKGAIFG' A
#
# COMPACT_ATOMS: atom_id res chain seq x y z
N MET A 1 -45.54 21.70 6.82
CA MET A 1 -44.26 22.31 7.26
C MET A 1 -44.17 22.55 8.79
N LYS A 2 -45.21 23.08 9.46
CA LYS A 2 -45.18 23.34 10.93
C LYS A 2 -44.87 22.11 11.80
N LYS A 3 -45.31 20.91 11.41
CA LYS A 3 -45.09 19.65 12.14
C LYS A 3 -43.62 19.21 12.18
N VAL A 4 -42.90 19.45 11.07
CA VAL A 4 -41.46 19.16 10.96
C VAL A 4 -40.66 20.09 11.87
N ILE A 5 -40.96 21.38 11.86
CA ILE A 5 -40.29 22.40 12.68
C ILE A 5 -40.47 22.11 14.18
N SER A 6 -41.66 21.67 14.59
CA SER A 6 -41.94 21.23 15.97
C SER A 6 -41.10 20.00 16.37
N PHE A 7 -41.00 19.01 15.47
CA PHE A 7 -40.21 17.80 15.69
C PHE A 7 -38.71 18.09 15.85
N LEU A 8 -38.14 18.95 15.00
CA LEU A 8 -36.75 19.42 15.15
C LEU A 8 -36.54 20.16 16.47
N LYS A 9 -37.50 20.98 16.91
CA LYS A 9 -37.41 21.75 18.15
C LYS A 9 -37.48 20.86 19.40
N LYS A 10 -38.22 19.74 19.34
CA LYS A 10 -38.32 18.74 20.40
C LYS A 10 -37.04 17.90 20.51
N ASN A 11 -36.40 17.59 19.38
CA ASN A 11 -35.28 16.65 19.30
C ASN A 11 -33.92 17.32 19.06
N LYS A 12 -33.77 18.61 19.41
CA LYS A 12 -32.57 19.43 19.13
C LYS A 12 -31.26 18.77 19.58
N LYS A 13 -31.24 18.13 20.75
CA LYS A 13 -30.03 17.49 21.30
C LYS A 13 -29.59 16.30 20.45
N SER A 14 -30.54 15.47 20.02
CA SER A 14 -30.28 14.31 19.15
C SER A 14 -29.86 14.72 17.75
N ILE A 15 -30.45 15.80 17.22
CA ILE A 15 -30.06 16.36 15.93
C ILE A 15 -28.66 16.98 16.00
N ALA A 16 -28.35 17.75 17.05
CA ALA A 16 -27.02 18.31 17.26
C ALA A 16 -25.95 17.22 17.39
N LEU A 17 -26.26 16.11 18.09
CA LEU A 17 -25.38 14.97 18.20
C LEU A 17 -25.18 14.25 16.85
N GLY A 18 -26.24 14.12 16.05
CA GLY A 18 -26.16 13.54 14.70
C GLY A 18 -25.32 14.40 13.74
N VAL A 19 -25.44 15.73 13.83
CA VAL A 19 -24.64 16.67 13.04
C VAL A 19 -23.17 16.66 13.51
N ALA A 20 -22.92 16.62 14.82
CA ALA A 20 -21.57 16.50 15.37
C ALA A 20 -20.92 15.17 14.96
N ALA A 21 -21.63 14.04 15.04
CA ALA A 21 -21.15 12.75 14.58
C ALA A 21 -20.88 12.71 13.06
N ALA A 22 -21.74 13.36 12.26
CA ALA A 22 -21.51 13.54 10.83
C ALA A 22 -20.27 14.40 10.53
N SER A 23 -19.94 15.37 11.39
CA SER A 23 -18.75 16.22 11.23
C SER A 23 -17.43 15.52 11.58
N VAL A 24 -17.46 14.46 12.40
CA VAL A 24 -16.27 13.60 12.65
C VAL A 24 -15.98 12.68 11.45
N SER A 25 -16.98 12.45 10.59
CA SER A 25 -16.80 11.68 9.35
C SER A 25 -16.03 12.45 8.27
N SER A 26 -15.92 13.78 8.41
CA SER A 26 -15.11 14.64 7.55
C SER A 26 -13.73 14.92 8.15
N ILE A 27 -13.04 13.88 8.62
CA ILE A 27 -11.57 13.94 8.71
C ILE A 27 -11.08 14.00 7.26
N SER A 28 -10.92 15.22 6.75
CA SER A 28 -10.06 15.46 5.60
C SER A 28 -8.69 15.01 6.03
N HIS A 29 -8.31 13.79 5.66
CA HIS A 29 -6.92 13.42 5.58
C HIS A 29 -6.31 14.42 4.59
N ALA A 30 -5.61 15.43 5.09
CA ALA A 30 -4.71 16.19 4.25
C ALA A 30 -3.88 15.16 3.49
N ALA A 31 -3.81 15.26 2.16
CA ALA A 31 -3.15 14.27 1.33
C ALA A 31 -1.77 13.97 1.93
N ILE A 32 -1.61 12.77 2.50
CA ILE A 32 -0.35 12.35 3.10
C ILE A 32 0.60 12.22 1.93
N ASP A 33 1.61 13.08 1.87
CA ASP A 33 2.60 13.01 0.81
C ASP A 33 3.44 11.74 0.98
N VAL A 34 3.11 10.70 0.20
CA VAL A 34 3.83 9.44 0.14
C VAL A 34 4.93 9.48 -0.93
N SER A 35 5.08 10.58 -1.68
CA SER A 35 6.00 10.66 -2.82
C SER A 35 7.45 10.35 -2.41
N ALA A 36 7.89 10.85 -1.26
CA ALA A 36 9.21 10.56 -0.72
C ALA A 36 9.40 9.07 -0.37
N ALA A 37 8.40 8.45 0.27
CA ALA A 37 8.45 7.03 0.61
C ALA A 37 8.39 6.14 -0.64
N THR A 38 7.56 6.48 -1.62
CA THR A 38 7.50 5.78 -2.91
C THR A 38 8.83 5.90 -3.66
N THR A 39 9.45 7.08 -3.66
CA THR A 39 10.74 7.31 -4.33
C THR A 39 11.85 6.46 -3.71
N ALA A 40 11.92 6.38 -2.38
CA ALA A 40 12.90 5.54 -1.67
C ALA A 40 12.69 4.04 -1.98
N ILE A 41 11.45 3.56 -1.94
CA ILE A 41 11.12 2.16 -2.25
C ILE A 41 11.48 1.83 -3.70
N THR A 42 11.10 2.68 -4.65
CA THR A 42 11.30 2.39 -6.07
C THR A 42 12.76 2.52 -6.48
N THR A 43 13.52 3.47 -5.92
CA THR A 43 14.92 3.70 -6.33
C THR A 43 15.87 2.72 -5.62
N ASP A 44 15.93 2.79 -4.29
CA ASP A 44 16.88 2.01 -3.51
C ASP A 44 16.46 0.55 -3.39
N GLY A 45 15.15 0.31 -3.23
CA GLY A 45 14.59 -1.03 -3.16
C GLY A 45 14.77 -1.82 -4.47
N SER A 46 14.53 -1.19 -5.63
CA SER A 46 14.71 -1.87 -6.92
C SER A 46 16.19 -2.15 -7.23
N ALA A 47 17.10 -1.25 -6.83
CA ALA A 47 18.54 -1.48 -6.97
C ALA A 47 19.00 -2.68 -6.12
N ALA A 48 18.54 -2.76 -4.87
CA ALA A 48 18.80 -3.88 -3.99
C ALA A 48 18.26 -5.20 -4.57
N ILE A 49 17.00 -5.23 -5.01
CA ILE A 49 16.38 -6.42 -5.63
C ILE A 49 17.14 -6.84 -6.88
N GLY A 50 17.53 -5.88 -7.73
CA GLY A 50 18.30 -6.16 -8.94
C GLY A 50 19.65 -6.81 -8.65
N SER A 51 20.40 -6.28 -7.67
CA SER A 51 21.71 -6.84 -7.30
C SER A 51 21.61 -8.28 -6.78
N VAL A 52 20.64 -8.55 -5.91
CA VAL A 52 20.38 -9.91 -5.38
C VAL A 52 19.90 -10.84 -6.49
N GLY A 53 19.01 -10.37 -7.36
CA GLY A 53 18.53 -11.14 -8.51
C GLY A 53 19.66 -11.58 -9.44
N GLN A 54 20.60 -10.68 -9.74
CA GLN A 54 21.76 -11.01 -10.56
C GLN A 54 22.71 -12.01 -9.88
N ALA A 55 22.90 -11.90 -8.57
CA ALA A 55 23.68 -12.89 -7.81
C ALA A 55 23.03 -14.29 -7.88
N LEU A 56 21.70 -14.38 -7.77
CA LEU A 56 20.97 -15.64 -7.88
C LEU A 56 21.03 -16.24 -9.29
N ILE A 57 20.88 -15.41 -10.33
CA ILE A 57 21.02 -15.84 -11.74
C ILE A 57 22.44 -16.35 -11.99
N GLY A 58 23.46 -15.68 -11.46
CA GLY A 58 24.86 -16.11 -11.57
C GLY A 58 25.09 -17.52 -11.00
N LEU A 59 24.60 -17.78 -9.78
CA LEU A 59 24.68 -19.11 -9.16
C LEU A 59 23.90 -20.17 -9.96
N ALA A 60 22.71 -19.82 -10.45
CA ALA A 60 21.90 -20.71 -11.27
C ALA A 60 22.61 -21.08 -12.58
N GLY A 61 23.25 -20.11 -13.24
CA GLY A 61 24.04 -20.34 -14.45
C GLY A 61 25.19 -21.33 -14.22
N LEU A 62 25.95 -21.15 -13.14
CA LEU A 62 27.04 -22.07 -12.77
C LEU A 62 26.52 -23.50 -12.53
N ALA A 63 25.40 -23.64 -11.82
CA ALA A 63 24.80 -24.94 -11.55
C ALA A 63 24.37 -25.67 -12.83
N VAL A 64 23.79 -24.95 -13.79
CA VAL A 64 23.36 -25.49 -15.07
C VAL A 64 24.57 -25.93 -15.91
N VAL A 65 25.63 -25.11 -15.98
CA VAL A 65 26.86 -25.47 -16.69
C VAL A 65 27.49 -26.73 -16.12
N TYR A 66 27.60 -26.83 -14.79
CA TYR A 66 28.09 -28.05 -14.13
C TYR A 66 27.27 -29.29 -14.47
N LYS A 67 25.94 -29.17 -14.53
CA LYS A 67 25.06 -30.27 -14.95
C LYS A 67 25.36 -30.73 -16.38
N TRP A 68 25.49 -29.80 -17.33
CA TRP A 68 25.76 -30.15 -18.74
C TRP A 68 27.14 -30.78 -18.93
N ILE A 69 28.16 -30.30 -18.24
CA ILE A 69 29.51 -30.89 -18.31
C ILE A 69 29.49 -32.34 -17.83
N LYS A 70 28.85 -32.62 -16.69
CA LYS A 70 28.74 -34.01 -16.23
C LYS A 70 27.90 -34.88 -17.16
N GLY A 71 26.82 -34.33 -17.71
CA GLY A 71 26.00 -35.02 -18.71
C GLY A 71 26.78 -35.36 -19.99
N ALA A 72 27.74 -34.54 -20.40
CA ALA A 72 28.58 -34.81 -21.56
C ALA A 72 29.71 -35.83 -21.30
N ILE A 73 30.15 -35.98 -20.04
CA ILE A 73 31.23 -36.91 -19.66
C ILE A 73 30.67 -38.30 -19.28
N PHE A 74 29.50 -38.35 -18.66
CA PHE A 74 28.90 -39.57 -18.12
C PHE A 74 27.58 -39.98 -18.78
N GLY A 75 27.19 -39.29 -19.86
CA GLY A 75 26.03 -39.62 -20.69
C GLY A 75 26.37 -40.56 -21.83
#